data_AF-A0A7C6AHE3-F1
#
_entry.id   AF-A0A7C6AHE3-F1
#
_cell.length_a   1.000
_cell.length_b   1.000
_cell.length_c   1.000
_cell.angle_alpha   90.00
_cell.angle_beta   90.00
_cell.angle_gamma   90.00
#
_symmetry.space_group_name_H-M   'P 1'
#
loop_
_entity.id
_entity.type
_entity.pdbx_description
1 polymer ?
#
loop_
_entity_poly.entity_id
_entity_poly.type
_entity_poly.pdbx_seq_one_letter_code
_entity_poly.pdbx_strand_id
1 'polypeptide(L)' 'MNSLIDLIDRANESIHVMIYSFTLDALADALIRAAEKGVDFKVLIEAENAGWSGSEHEKLISHDADVKLARIPI' A
#
# COMPACT_ATOMS: atom_id res chain seq x y z
N MET A 1 22.46 -0.06 5.17
CA MET A 1 21.54 -0.61 4.15
C MET A 1 20.14 -0.23 4.60
N ASN A 2 19.40 0.54 3.81
CA ASN A 2 18.08 1.05 4.23
C ASN A 2 17.01 0.07 3.79
N SER A 3 16.09 -0.30 4.69
CA SER A 3 14.96 -1.14 4.33
C SER A 3 13.92 -0.33 3.54
N LEU A 4 13.02 -1.02 2.83
CA LEU A 4 11.88 -0.39 2.16
C LEU A 4 11.01 0.37 3.18
N ILE A 5 10.84 -0.18 4.38
CA ILE A 5 10.08 0.45 5.47
C ILE A 5 10.72 1.78 5.87
N ASP A 6 12.05 1.83 6.02
CA ASP A 6 12.74 3.08 6.36
C ASP A 6 12.56 4.16 5.29
N LEU A 7 12.44 3.78 4.02
CA LEU A 7 12.18 4.72 2.92
C LEU A 7 10.75 5.26 2.98
N ILE A 8 9.78 4.40 3.28
CA ILE A 8 8.37 4.78 3.47
C ILE A 8 8.22 5.73 4.65
N ASP A 9 8.84 5.42 5.80
CA ASP A 9 8.73 6.23 7.01
C ASP A 9 9.33 7.64 6.88
N ARG A 10 10.23 7.84 5.90
CA ARG A 10 10.88 9.13 5.58
C ARG A 10 10.22 9.90 4.43
N ALA A 11 9.19 9.36 3.78
CA ALA A 11 8.47 10.07 2.74
C ALA A 11 7.76 11.31 3.31
N ASN A 12 7.76 12.42 2.56
CA ASN A 12 7.20 13.70 3.03
C ASN A 12 6.04 14.22 2.19
N GLU A 13 5.92 13.81 0.92
CA GLU A 13 4.91 14.35 0.00
C GLU A 13 3.95 13.28 -0.51
N SER A 14 4.46 12.26 -1.20
CA SER A 14 3.63 11.21 -1.79
C SER A 14 4.30 9.85 -1.83
N ILE A 15 3.49 8.80 -1.75
CA ILE A 15 3.88 7.41 -2.00
C ILE A 15 2.89 6.82 -3.01
N HIS A 16 3.38 6.42 -4.18
CA HIS A 16 2.59 5.74 -5.20
C HIS A 16 3.13 4.32 -5.41
N VAL A 17 2.28 3.32 -5.19
CA VAL A 17 2.66 1.92 -5.25
C VAL A 17 1.83 1.18 -6.29
N MET A 18 2.49 0.33 -7.06
CA MET A 18 1.83 -0.69 -7.87
C MET A 18 2.37 -2.04 -7.41
N ILE A 19 1.50 -2.94 -6.97
CA ILE A 19 1.91 -4.20 -6.36
C ILE A 19 1.01 -5.36 -6.76
N TYR A 20 1.64 -6.51 -7.03
CA TYR A 20 0.94 -7.73 -7.44
C TYR A 20 0.28 -8.47 -6.27
N SER A 21 0.96 -8.55 -5.12
CA SER A 21 0.44 -9.22 -3.92
C SER A 21 0.82 -8.41 -2.68
N PHE A 22 -0.18 -8.02 -1.90
CA PHE A 22 -0.02 -7.18 -0.71
C PHE A 22 -0.34 -8.01 0.55
N THR A 23 0.67 -8.72 1.05
CA THR A 23 0.53 -9.72 2.13
C THR A 23 1.38 -9.43 3.38
N LEU A 24 2.11 -8.31 3.39
CA LEU A 24 3.12 -8.04 4.40
C LEU A 24 2.63 -6.96 5.36
N ASP A 25 2.23 -7.36 6.57
CA ASP A 25 1.66 -6.45 7.59
C ASP A 25 2.55 -5.24 7.86
N ALA A 26 3.87 -5.46 8.01
CA ALA A 26 4.80 -4.37 8.30
C ALA A 26 4.87 -3.31 7.19
N LEU A 27 4.54 -3.68 5.94
CA LEU A 27 4.42 -2.73 4.83
C LEU A 27 3.13 -1.92 4.95
N ALA A 28 2.01 -2.56 5.29
CA ALA A 28 0.74 -1.88 5.55
C ALA A 28 0.87 -0.87 6.69
N ASP A 29 1.45 -1.28 7.82
CA ASP A 29 1.65 -0.41 8.98
C ASP A 29 2.52 0.80 8.64
N ALA A 30 3.57 0.62 7.83
CA ALA A 30 4.43 1.72 7.40
C ALA A 30 3.69 2.72 6.51
N LEU A 31 2.86 2.24 5.59
CA LEU A 31 2.08 3.09 4.69
C LEU A 31 0.97 3.83 5.45
N ILE A 32 0.32 3.19 6.43
CA ILE A 32 -0.64 3.84 7.33
C ILE A 32 0.04 4.95 8.12
N ARG A 33 1.21 4.69 8.74
CA ARG A 33 1.98 5.73 9.44
C ARG A 33 2.36 6.90 8.54
N ALA A 34 2.64 6.65 7.26
CA ALA A 34 2.91 7.73 6.31
C ALA A 34 1.65 8.55 6.01
N ALA A 35 0.52 7.88 5.79
CA ALA A 35 -0.77 8.53 5.57
C ALA A 35 -1.20 9.39 6.77
N GLU A 36 -1.01 8.91 8.00
CA GLU A 36 -1.27 9.67 9.24
C GLU A 36 -0.42 10.95 9.37
N LYS A 37 0.77 10.98 8.75
CA LYS A 37 1.63 12.18 8.66
C LYS A 37 1.17 13.17 7.58
N GLY A 38 0.13 12.85 6.82
CA GLY A 38 -0.38 13.66 5.71
C GLY A 38 0.32 13.41 4.37
N VAL A 39 1.06 12.30 4.24
CA VAL A 39 1.66 11.90 2.96
C VAL A 39 0.56 11.35 2.05
N ASP A 40 0.47 11.85 0.82
CA ASP A 40 -0.50 11.38 -0.18
C ASP A 40 -0.15 9.94 -0.59
N PHE A 41 -1.02 8.99 -0.26
CA PHE A 41 -0.79 7.57 -0.54
C PHE A 41 -1.81 7.04 -1.55
N LYS A 42 -1.31 6.53 -2.67
CA LYS A 42 -2.09 5.82 -3.69
C LYS A 42 -1.51 4.45 -3.97
N VAL A 43 -2.38 3.46 -4.07
CA VAL A 43 -1.95 2.09 -4.38
C VAL A 43 -2.81 1.46 -5.44
N LEU A 44 -2.14 0.83 -6.40
CA LEU A 44 -2.73 -0.05 -7.39
C LEU A 44 -2.39 -1.50 -7.02
N ILE A 45 -3.41 -2.29 -6.68
CA ILE A 45 -3.26 -3.71 -6.35
C ILE A 45 -3.85 -4.55 -7.48
N GLU A 46 -3.13 -5.61 -7.87
CA GLU A 46 -3.61 -6.57 -8.87
C GLU A 46 -4.97 -7.17 -8.46
N ALA A 47 -5.98 -6.97 -9.31
CA ALA A 47 -7.36 -7.36 -9.04
C ALA A 47 -7.55 -8.89 -8.96
N GLU A 48 -6.79 -9.68 -9.71
CA GLU A 48 -6.91 -11.15 -9.68
C GLU A 48 -6.48 -11.76 -8.33
N ASN A 49 -5.60 -11.09 -7.58
CA ASN A 49 -5.18 -11.53 -6.23
C ASN A 49 -6.00 -10.89 -5.10
N ALA A 50 -6.70 -9.79 -5.34
CA ALA A 50 -7.50 -9.10 -4.32
C ALA A 50 -8.70 -9.93 -3.81
N GLY A 51 -9.16 -10.92 -4.60
CA GLY A 51 -10.25 -11.83 -4.21
C GLY A 51 -9.84 -13.05 -3.37
N TRP A 52 -8.56 -13.23 -3.06
CA TRP A 52 -8.08 -14.34 -2.24
C TRP A 52 -8.11 -13.99 -0.74
N SER A 53 -8.50 -14.95 0.10
CA SER A 53 -8.81 -14.79 1.55
C SER A 53 -7.64 -14.39 2.46
N GLY A 54 -6.55 -13.85 1.92
CA GLY A 54 -5.38 -13.36 2.65
C GLY A 54 -4.82 -12.04 2.10
N SER A 55 -5.63 -11.29 1.33
CA SER A 55 -5.25 -9.96 0.84
C SER A 55 -5.54 -8.89 1.90
N GLU A 56 -4.50 -8.20 2.39
CA GLU A 56 -4.60 -7.14 3.42
C GLU A 56 -5.16 -5.81 2.88
N HIS A 57 -5.66 -5.80 1.64
CA HIS A 57 -6.24 -4.61 1.00
C HIS A 57 -7.38 -3.96 1.82
N GLU A 58 -8.12 -4.73 2.62
CA GLU A 58 -9.17 -4.22 3.51
C GLU A 58 -8.62 -3.25 4.57
N LYS A 59 -7.40 -3.48 5.09
CA LYS A 59 -6.75 -2.58 6.08
C LYS A 59 -6.39 -1.22 5.49
N LEU A 60 -6.13 -1.15 4.17
CA LEU A 60 -5.83 0.12 3.50
C LEU A 60 -7.11 0.93 3.23
N ILE A 61 -8.22 0.25 2.93
CA ILE A 61 -9.51 0.89 2.64
C ILE A 61 -10.08 1.64 3.86
N SER A 62 -9.78 1.20 5.09
CA SER A 62 -10.28 1.85 6.31
C SER A 62 -9.57 3.16 6.67
N HIS A 63 -8.50 3.55 5.98
CA HIS A 63 -7.64 4.69 6.32
C HIS A 63 -7.60 5.81 5.26
N ASP A 64 -8.65 5.94 4.44
CA ASP A 64 -8.78 6.99 3.41
C ASP A 64 -7.67 6.96 2.33
N ALA A 65 -6.98 5.83 2.20
CA ALA A 65 -6.05 5.62 1.10
C ALA A 65 -6.80 5.50 -0.23
N ASP A 66 -6.31 6.16 -1.30
CA ASP A 66 -6.81 5.96 -2.66
C ASP A 66 -6.33 4.60 -3.17
N VAL A 67 -7.04 3.54 -2.75
CA VAL A 67 -6.80 2.15 -3.13
C VAL A 67 -7.60 1.86 -4.40
N LYS A 68 -6.88 1.54 -5.48
CA LYS A 68 -7.48 1.08 -6.73
C LYS A 68 -7.10 -0.36 -6.98
N LEU A 69 -8.10 -1.18 -7.29
CA LEU A 69 -7.88 -2.52 -7.83
C LEU A 69 -7.87 -2.41 -9.35
N ALA A 70 -6.81 -2.88 -9.99
CA ALA A 70 -6.75 -2.95 -11.45
C ALA A 70 -6.03 -4.20 -11.91
N ARG A 71 -6.41 -4.68 -13.09
CA ARG A 71 -5.66 -5.72 -13.80
C ARG A 71 -4.41 -5.09 -14.40
N ILE A 72 -3.24 -5.53 -13.95
CA ILE A 72 -1.93 -5.11 -14.44
C ILE A 72 -1.54 -6.09 -15.55
N PRO A 73 -1.49 -5.65 -16.82
CA PRO A 73 -0.98 -6.49 -17.90
C PRO A 73 0.54 -6.65 -17.72
N ILE A 74 0.99 -7.84 -17.31
CA ILE A 74 2.40 -8.24 -17.28
C ILE A 74 2.87 -8.82 -18.61
#